data_AF-C9L898-F1
#
_entry.id   AF-C9L898-F1
#
_cell.length_a   1.000
_cell.length_b   1.000
_cell.length_c   1.000
_cell.angle_alpha   90.00
_cell.angle_beta   90.00
_cell.angle_gamma   90.00
#
_symmetry.space_group_name_H-M   'P 1'
#
loop_
_entity.id
_entity.type
_entity.pdbx_description
1 polymer ?
#
loop_
_entity_poly.entity_id
_entity_poly.type
_entity_poly.pdbx_seq_one_letter_code
_entity_poly.pdbx_strand_id
1 'polypeptide(L)'
;MSKEKEEKQEKPYWEGKEYSFYNHKKCEFFPCHETTDPQNFNCLFCYCPLYALGSKCGGNFKYTEQGIKDCSACKLPHKRKNYGYIMSKYQEIMELAKKNQ
;
A
#
# COMPACT_ATOMS: atom_id res chain seq x y z
N MET A 1 29.08 7.64 32.72
CA MET A 1 27.67 7.20 32.85
C MET A 1 26.89 7.83 31.73
N SER A 2 26.71 7.04 30.68
CA SER A 2 26.08 7.34 29.39
C SER A 2 24.64 7.78 29.56
N LYS A 3 24.34 9.04 29.23
CA LYS A 3 22.97 9.48 28.99
C LYS A 3 22.62 9.08 27.56
N GLU A 4 21.89 7.99 27.45
CA GLU A 4 21.33 7.47 26.21
C GLU A 4 20.48 8.56 25.55
N LYS A 5 20.80 8.87 24.29
CA LYS A 5 20.00 9.75 23.44
C LYS A 5 18.72 8.99 23.11
N GLU A 6 17.60 9.41 23.72
CA GLU A 6 16.27 9.09 23.22
C GLU A 6 16.10 9.78 21.85
N GLU A 7 16.43 9.07 20.77
CA GLU A 7 16.06 9.44 19.41
C GLU A 7 14.53 9.35 19.29
N LYS A 8 13.83 10.47 19.49
CA LYS A 8 12.43 10.60 19.05
C LYS A 8 12.42 10.48 17.52
N GLN A 9 12.09 9.30 17.00
CA GLN A 9 11.78 9.14 15.58
C GLN A 9 10.62 10.07 15.24
N GLU A 10 10.89 11.09 14.42
CA GLU A 10 9.85 11.96 13.90
C GLU A 10 8.86 11.12 13.07
N LYS A 11 7.58 11.36 13.31
CA LYS A 11 6.51 10.69 12.57
C LYS A 11 6.59 11.08 11.09
N PRO A 12 6.30 10.16 10.15
CA PRO A 12 6.26 10.48 8.73
C PRO A 12 5.27 11.62 8.44
N TYR A 13 5.58 12.47 7.45
CA TYR A 13 4.77 13.66 7.10
C TYR A 13 3.28 13.37 6.79
N TRP A 14 2.98 12.14 6.41
CA TRP A 14 1.66 11.64 6.03
C TRP A 14 0.87 11.03 7.19
N GLU A 15 1.51 10.75 8.33
CA GLU A 15 0.82 10.13 9.47
C GLU A 15 -0.24 11.10 10.02
N GLY A 16 -1.47 10.60 10.17
CA GLY A 16 -2.60 11.39 10.65
C GLY A 16 -3.17 12.39 9.62
N LYS A 17 -2.73 12.37 8.36
CA LYS A 17 -3.26 13.23 7.30
C LYS A 17 -4.39 12.55 6.53
N GLU A 18 -5.45 13.29 6.22
CA GLU A 18 -6.62 12.76 5.47
C GLU A 18 -6.26 12.31 4.05
N TYR A 19 -5.29 12.95 3.39
CA TYR A 19 -4.87 12.54 2.04
C TYR A 19 -4.18 11.16 2.01
N SER A 20 -3.71 10.66 3.15
CA SER A 20 -2.97 9.40 3.23
C SER A 20 -3.86 8.20 3.59
N PHE A 21 -5.12 8.47 3.94
CA PHE A 21 -6.05 7.46 4.41
C PHE A 21 -7.48 7.81 4.03
N TYR A 22 -8.14 6.87 3.37
CA TYR A 22 -9.57 6.95 3.09
C TYR A 22 -10.22 5.61 3.43
N ASN A 23 -11.39 5.62 4.07
CA ASN A 23 -12.10 4.40 4.44
C ASN A 23 -13.55 4.51 3.98
N HIS A 24 -13.88 3.81 2.90
CA HIS A 24 -15.18 3.90 2.24
C HIS A 24 -16.14 2.78 2.71
N LYS A 25 -16.54 2.80 4.00
CA LYS A 25 -17.41 1.74 4.56
C LYS A 25 -18.75 1.55 3.84
N LYS A 26 -19.22 2.58 3.14
CA LYS A 26 -20.48 2.57 2.40
C LYS A 26 -20.36 1.97 0.99
N CYS A 27 -19.15 1.68 0.52
CA CYS A 27 -18.92 1.00 -0.75
C CYS A 27 -19.54 -0.40 -0.73
N GLU A 28 -20.20 -0.78 -1.81
CA GLU A 28 -20.84 -2.08 -2.02
C GLU A 28 -19.84 -3.23 -1.98
N PHE A 29 -18.56 -2.94 -2.21
CA PHE A 29 -17.46 -3.89 -2.16
C PHE A 29 -16.71 -3.88 -0.84
N PHE A 30 -17.10 -3.09 0.17
CA PHE A 30 -16.35 -3.01 1.43
C PHE A 30 -16.73 -4.14 2.41
N PRO A 31 -15.74 -4.81 3.03
CA PRO A 31 -14.31 -4.72 2.75
C PRO A 31 -13.96 -5.53 1.49
N CYS A 32 -13.17 -4.95 0.58
CA CYS A 32 -12.85 -5.65 -0.68
C CYS A 32 -11.84 -6.79 -0.49
N HIS A 33 -11.20 -6.84 0.68
CA HIS A 33 -10.35 -7.94 1.14
C HIS A 33 -10.68 -8.25 2.59
N GLU A 34 -10.64 -9.52 2.96
CA GLU A 34 -10.94 -9.96 4.33
C GLU A 34 -10.08 -9.25 5.38
N THR A 35 -10.72 -8.58 6.33
CA THR A 35 -10.04 -7.85 7.41
C THR A 35 -10.75 -8.05 8.74
N THR A 36 -9.96 -8.19 9.80
CA THR A 36 -10.44 -8.12 11.20
C THR A 36 -10.32 -6.72 11.78
N ASP A 37 -9.77 -5.77 11.02
CA ASP A 37 -9.63 -4.36 11.39
C ASP A 37 -10.23 -3.45 10.30
N PRO A 38 -11.57 -3.30 10.26
CA PRO A 38 -12.24 -2.44 9.28
C PRO A 38 -11.98 -0.95 9.49
N GLN A 39 -11.53 -0.53 10.68
CA GLN A 39 -11.30 0.88 10.99
C GLN A 39 -10.00 1.39 10.38
N ASN A 40 -8.97 0.54 10.25
CA ASN A 40 -7.71 0.89 9.59
C ASN A 40 -7.62 0.39 8.13
N PHE A 41 -8.73 -0.09 7.55
CA PHE A 41 -8.78 -0.53 6.17
C PHE A 41 -8.68 0.67 5.22
N ASN A 42 -7.63 0.74 4.41
CA ASN A 42 -7.40 1.86 3.49
C ASN A 42 -8.02 1.56 2.11
N CYS A 43 -8.92 2.42 1.64
CA CYS A 43 -9.58 2.38 0.35
C CYS A 43 -8.92 3.31 -0.67
N LEU A 44 -7.95 4.14 -0.26
CA LEU A 44 -7.25 5.08 -1.14
C LEU A 44 -6.62 4.38 -2.36
N PHE A 45 -6.15 3.15 -2.16
CA PHE A 45 -5.50 2.33 -3.19
C PHE A 45 -6.33 1.07 -3.51
N CYS A 46 -7.66 1.20 -3.60
CA CYS A 46 -8.53 0.09 -3.96
C CYS A 46 -8.11 -0.62 -5.26
N TYR A 47 -7.61 0.14 -6.23
CA TYR A 47 -6.77 -0.42 -7.28
C TYR A 47 -5.30 -0.31 -6.86
N CYS A 48 -4.58 -1.42 -6.87
CA CYS A 48 -3.19 -1.44 -6.42
C CYS A 48 -2.29 -0.73 -7.45
N PRO A 49 -1.71 0.44 -7.13
CA PRO A 49 -0.83 1.15 -8.06
C PRO A 49 0.45 0.37 -8.36
N LEU A 50 0.81 -0.60 -7.50
CA LEU A 50 2.04 -1.37 -7.61
C LEU A 50 1.91 -2.61 -8.52
N TYR A 51 0.75 -2.83 -9.16
CA TYR A 51 0.54 -4.01 -10.01
C TYR A 51 1.59 -4.12 -11.12
N ALA A 52 1.91 -2.99 -11.77
CA ALA A 52 2.86 -2.91 -12.88
C ALA A 52 4.31 -3.27 -12.50
N LEU A 53 4.65 -3.24 -11.20
CA LEU A 53 5.99 -3.63 -10.73
C LEU A 53 6.20 -5.15 -10.72
N GLY A 54 5.17 -5.95 -11.03
CA GLY A 54 5.26 -7.41 -11.03
C GLY A 54 5.73 -7.93 -9.67
N SER A 55 6.75 -8.80 -9.67
CA SER A 55 7.29 -9.37 -8.45
C SER A 55 8.01 -8.38 -7.52
N LYS A 56 8.34 -7.19 -8.00
CA LYS A 56 9.03 -6.15 -7.20
C LYS A 56 8.10 -5.33 -6.32
N CYS A 57 6.79 -5.59 -6.37
CA CYS A 57 5.79 -4.82 -5.63
C CYS A 57 5.77 -5.10 -4.12
N GLY A 58 6.47 -6.15 -3.65
CA GLY A 58 6.56 -6.56 -2.24
C GLY A 58 5.22 -6.94 -1.57
N GLY A 59 4.18 -7.18 -2.38
CA GLY A 59 2.87 -7.62 -1.91
C GLY A 59 2.73 -9.14 -1.84
N ASN A 60 1.68 -9.60 -1.18
CA ASN A 60 1.33 -11.02 -1.08
C ASN A 60 0.46 -11.45 -2.28
N PHE A 61 1.07 -11.54 -3.46
CA PHE A 61 0.41 -11.98 -4.70
C PHE A 61 0.86 -13.39 -5.08
N LYS A 62 0.15 -14.03 -6.00
CA LYS A 62 0.59 -15.23 -6.71
C LYS A 62 0.44 -15.02 -8.21
N TYR A 63 1.16 -15.80 -9.02
CA TYR A 63 0.90 -15.89 -10.45
C TYR A 63 0.06 -17.13 -10.72
N THR A 64 -0.96 -16.99 -11.56
CA THR A 64 -1.71 -18.14 -12.08
C THR A 64 -0.85 -18.89 -13.10
N GLU A 65 -1.27 -20.12 -13.46
CA GLU A 65 -0.61 -20.90 -14.52
C GLU A 65 -0.57 -20.17 -15.86
N GLN A 66 -1.50 -19.24 -16.09
CA GLN A 66 -1.58 -18.39 -17.28
C GLN A 66 -0.71 -17.12 -17.18
N GLY A 67 0.08 -16.96 -16.12
CA GLY A 67 0.93 -15.80 -15.91
C GLY A 67 0.21 -14.53 -15.45
N ILE A 68 -1.06 -14.63 -15.03
CA ILE A 68 -1.81 -13.48 -14.50
C ILE A 68 -1.43 -13.28 -13.04
N LYS A 69 -1.13 -12.03 -12.66
CA LYS A 69 -0.81 -11.67 -11.27
C LYS A 69 -2.09 -11.54 -10.45
N ASP A 70 -2.37 -12.53 -9.61
CA ASP A 70 -3.50 -12.56 -8.70
C ASP A 70 -3.14 -11.91 -7.36
N CYS A 71 -3.81 -10.81 -7.05
CA CYS A 71 -3.63 -10.05 -5.81
C CYS A 71 -4.80 -10.20 -4.82
N SER A 72 -5.75 -11.10 -5.05
CA SER A 72 -6.95 -11.27 -4.21
C SER A 72 -6.65 -11.56 -2.72
N ALA A 73 -5.47 -12.13 -2.42
CA ALA A 73 -4.99 -12.37 -1.06
C ALA A 73 -4.06 -11.26 -0.51
N CYS A 74 -3.85 -10.17 -1.27
CA CYS A 74 -2.91 -9.11 -0.94
C CYS A 74 -3.60 -7.95 -0.22
N LYS A 75 -3.22 -7.71 1.03
CA LYS A 75 -3.75 -6.59 1.84
C LYS A 75 -2.79 -5.41 1.95
N LEU A 76 -1.72 -5.41 1.16
CA LEU A 76 -0.69 -4.36 1.21
C LEU A 76 -1.26 -2.95 0.96
N PRO A 77 -2.10 -2.70 -0.08
CA PRO A 77 -2.67 -1.36 -0.28
C PRO A 77 -3.73 -0.99 0.77
N HIS A 78 -4.28 -1.98 1.47
CA HIS A 78 -5.44 -1.83 2.35
C HIS A 78 -5.10 -1.58 3.82
N LYS A 79 -3.83 -1.30 4.14
CA LYS A 79 -3.41 -0.96 5.51
C LYS A 79 -3.08 0.52 5.59
N ARG A 80 -3.70 1.24 6.54
CA ARG A 80 -3.42 2.67 6.79
C ARG A 80 -1.92 2.99 6.89
N LYS A 81 -1.16 2.16 7.60
CA LYS A 81 0.29 2.33 7.78
C LYS A 81 1.14 2.18 6.51
N ASN A 82 0.58 1.68 5.42
CA ASN A 82 1.34 1.35 4.21
C ASN A 82 1.36 2.49 3.17
N TYR A 83 0.74 3.65 3.43
CA TYR A 83 0.79 4.79 2.52
C TYR A 83 2.23 5.15 2.13
N GLY A 84 3.13 5.30 3.12
CA GLY A 84 4.53 5.62 2.86
C GLY A 84 5.25 4.61 1.97
N TYR A 85 4.97 3.31 2.17
CA TYR A 85 5.55 2.25 1.33
C TYR A 85 5.06 2.31 -0.12
N ILE A 86 3.77 2.58 -0.33
CA ILE A 86 3.19 2.65 -1.67
C ILE A 86 3.77 3.85 -2.42
N MET A 87 3.88 5.00 -1.75
CA MET A 87 4.45 6.20 -2.34
C MET A 87 5.95 6.07 -2.62
N SER A 88 6.72 5.35 -1.80
CA SER A 88 8.15 5.16 -2.06
C SER A 88 8.43 4.34 -3.33
N LYS A 89 7.45 3.54 -3.79
CA LYS A 89 7.52 2.75 -5.02
C LYS A 89 7.11 3.52 -6.28
N TYR A 90 6.59 4.75 -6.13
CA TYR A 90 6.08 5.50 -7.27
C TYR A 90 7.17 5.87 -8.29
N GLN A 91 8.41 6.11 -7.83
CA GLN A 91 9.54 6.35 -8.74
C GLN A 91 9.77 5.15 -9.68
N GLU A 92 9.72 3.92 -9.17
CA GLU A 92 9.90 2.71 -9.99
C GLU A 92 8.79 2.59 -11.06
N ILE A 93 7.57 2.97 -10.72
CA ILE A 93 6.43 3.00 -11.65
C ILE A 93 6.66 4.05 -12.75
N MET A 94 7.10 5.25 -12.38
CA MET A 94 7.41 6.31 -13.35
C MET A 94 8.51 5.88 -14.33
N GLU A 95 9.55 5.18 -13.85
CA GLU A 95 10.60 4.66 -14.73
C GLU A 95 10.09 3.57 -15.69
N LEU A 96 9.10 2.76 -15.29
CA LEU A 96 8.44 1.83 -16.22
C LEU A 96 7.62 2.58 -17.27
N ALA A 97 6.88 3.61 -16.87
CA ALA A 97 6.07 4.41 -17.79
C ALA A 97 6.92 5.11 -18.85
N LYS A 98 8.07 5.69 -18.46
CA LYS A 98 9.02 6.33 -19.40
C LYS A 98 9.56 5.40 -20.48
N LYS A 99 9.72 4.10 -20.18
CA LYS A 99 10.22 3.11 -21.14
C LYS A 99 9.19 2.74 -22.21
N ASN A 100 7.92 3.10 -22.00
CA ASN A 100 6.81 2.83 -22.91
C ASN A 100 6.35 4.11 -23.64
N GLN A 101 7.24 5.11 -23.74
CA GLN A 101 7.07 6.32 -24.55
C GLN A 101 7.56 6.08 -25.98
#